data_AF-A0A0R3KRW1-F1
#
_entry.id   AF-A0A0R3KRW1-F1
#
_cell.length_a   1.000
_cell.length_b   1.000
_cell.length_c   1.000
_cell.angle_alpha   90.00
_cell.angle_beta   90.00
_cell.angle_gamma   90.00
#
_symmetry.space_group_name_H-M   'P 1'
#
loop_
_entity.id
_entity.type
_entity.pdbx_description
1 polymer ?
#
loop_
_entity_poly.entity_id
_entity_poly.type
_entity_poly.pdbx_seq_one_letter_code
_entity_poly.pdbx_strand_id
1 'polypeptide(L)'
;MRRALVFPLVLLALHVQQATAAHAQACVADQHGGLVCGEGKAAMRVVADTMSPSKDYAFAWRTPQGLPSGSDSPENIENVLIRVSDGAMLAKLGGEYWATDAMRANRYELIAAWSPDSRSVIEVANSRWESDSFAYYRIDGATAAKLDLRALVEPVIAARLPPRNRKGNAFRVRTDQPVTLDARGRLRFTAMLYVPKSETSNDYKVLVNIRTSGGKPTAQVVSVRRAKAD
;
A
#
# COMPACT_ATOMS: atom_id res chain seq x y z
N MET A 1 31.70 19.44 -67.02
CA MET A 1 31.91 18.34 -66.05
C MET A 1 31.99 18.93 -64.64
N ARG A 2 31.47 18.17 -63.66
CA ARG A 2 30.91 18.59 -62.36
C ARG A 2 31.93 19.17 -61.36
N ARG A 3 31.53 20.25 -60.64
CA ARG A 3 32.16 20.72 -59.38
C ARG A 3 31.53 19.96 -58.21
N ALA A 4 32.35 19.33 -57.37
CA ALA A 4 31.91 18.67 -56.14
C ALA A 4 31.99 19.66 -54.97
N LEU A 5 30.87 19.90 -54.30
CA LEU A 5 30.76 20.61 -53.02
C LEU A 5 30.85 19.56 -51.90
N VAL A 6 31.83 19.72 -51.01
CA VAL A 6 31.97 18.93 -49.78
C VAL A 6 31.37 19.76 -48.64
N PHE A 7 30.29 19.27 -48.04
CA PHE A 7 29.71 19.83 -46.82
C PHE A 7 30.32 19.13 -45.59
N PRO A 8 30.76 19.86 -44.55
CA PRO A 8 31.18 19.24 -43.31
C PRO A 8 29.94 18.96 -42.43
N LEU A 9 29.73 17.70 -42.06
CA LEU A 9 28.77 17.30 -41.03
C LEU A 9 29.34 17.68 -39.66
N VAL A 10 28.69 18.60 -38.96
CA VAL A 10 28.95 18.90 -37.55
C VAL A 10 28.06 18.00 -36.69
N LEU A 11 28.67 17.04 -35.98
CA LEU A 11 27.99 16.22 -34.98
C LEU A 11 27.89 16.99 -33.65
N LEU A 12 26.70 17.52 -33.33
CA LEU A 12 26.38 17.97 -31.97
C LEU A 12 26.09 16.76 -31.08
N ALA A 13 27.00 16.47 -30.15
CA ALA A 13 26.79 15.49 -29.09
C ALA A 13 25.88 16.10 -27.99
N LEU A 14 24.58 15.79 -28.05
CA LEU A 14 23.63 16.07 -26.97
C LEU A 14 24.03 15.30 -25.71
N HIS A 15 24.64 16.00 -24.76
CA HIS A 15 24.87 15.49 -23.41
C HIS A 15 23.53 15.51 -22.67
N VAL A 16 22.81 14.39 -22.69
CA VAL A 16 21.68 14.16 -21.79
C VAL A 16 22.26 14.00 -20.39
N GLN A 17 22.11 15.02 -19.54
CA GLN A 17 22.33 14.87 -18.11
C GLN A 17 21.28 13.89 -17.58
N GLN A 18 21.67 12.63 -17.41
CA GLN A 18 20.88 11.67 -16.64
C GLN A 18 20.86 12.17 -15.20
N ALA A 19 19.74 12.75 -14.79
CA ALA A 19 19.44 12.92 -13.38
C ALA A 19 19.41 11.52 -12.76
N THR A 20 20.48 11.15 -12.06
CA THR A 20 20.51 9.95 -11.23
C THR A 20 19.48 10.15 -10.13
N ALA A 21 18.29 9.57 -10.31
CA ALA A 21 17.37 9.34 -9.21
C ALA A 21 18.19 8.66 -8.10
N ALA A 22 18.14 9.20 -6.88
CA ALA A 22 18.82 8.64 -5.71
C ALA A 22 18.62 7.11 -5.72
N HIS A 23 19.73 6.38 -5.87
CA HIS A 23 19.73 5.04 -6.42
C HIS A 23 18.83 4.11 -5.59
N ALA A 24 17.77 3.61 -6.22
CA ALA A 24 17.07 2.45 -5.75
C ALA A 24 18.10 1.30 -5.68
N GLN A 25 18.31 0.76 -4.48
CA GLN A 25 19.21 -0.36 -4.23
C GLN A 25 18.41 -1.54 -3.71
N ALA A 26 18.88 -2.75 -4.04
CA ALA A 26 18.31 -3.99 -3.54
C ALA A 26 18.16 -3.96 -2.03
N CYS A 27 17.07 -4.54 -1.53
CA CYS A 27 16.87 -4.65 -0.10
C CYS A 27 17.81 -5.72 0.48
N VAL A 28 18.57 -5.35 1.51
CA VAL A 28 19.49 -6.24 2.21
C VAL A 28 19.08 -6.35 3.67
N ALA A 29 19.44 -7.46 4.31
CA ALA A 29 19.21 -7.63 5.74
C ALA A 29 20.10 -6.67 6.52
N ASP A 30 19.52 -5.99 7.50
CA ASP A 30 20.25 -5.23 8.50
C ASP A 30 20.72 -6.13 9.66
N GLN A 31 21.44 -5.53 10.60
CA GLN A 31 22.00 -6.22 11.76
C GLN A 31 20.94 -6.81 12.72
N HIS A 32 19.66 -6.48 12.54
CA HIS A 32 18.53 -6.96 13.33
C HIS A 32 17.63 -7.93 12.54
N GLY A 33 18.01 -8.28 11.31
CA GLY A 33 17.27 -9.18 10.43
C GLY A 33 16.11 -8.54 9.68
N GLY A 34 15.90 -7.23 9.83
CA GLY A 34 14.97 -6.46 9.01
C GLY A 34 15.54 -6.22 7.62
N LEU A 35 14.69 -6.10 6.60
CA LEU A 35 15.15 -5.74 5.25
C LEU A 35 15.13 -4.21 5.07
N VAL A 36 16.24 -3.66 4.62
CA VAL A 36 16.40 -2.23 4.31
C VAL A 36 16.86 -2.07 2.87
N CYS A 37 16.20 -1.18 2.13
CA CYS A 37 16.53 -0.85 0.74
C CYS A 37 17.09 0.57 0.68
N GLY A 38 18.20 0.76 -0.02
CA GLY A 38 18.87 2.06 -0.09
C GLY A 38 19.57 2.46 1.20
N GLU A 39 20.15 3.67 1.19
CA GLU A 39 20.96 4.21 2.27
C GLU A 39 20.60 5.68 2.56
N GLY A 40 20.99 6.17 3.74
CA GLY A 40 20.81 7.57 4.14
C GLY A 40 19.34 8.03 4.07
N LYS A 41 19.10 9.17 3.41
CA LYS A 41 17.74 9.76 3.27
C LYS A 41 16.81 8.98 2.34
N ALA A 42 17.36 8.11 1.50
CA ALA A 42 16.57 7.26 0.61
C ALA A 42 16.22 5.90 1.24
N ALA A 43 16.77 5.60 2.42
CA ALA A 43 16.58 4.32 3.07
C ALA A 43 15.09 4.06 3.39
N MET A 44 14.65 2.86 3.05
CA MET A 44 13.31 2.35 3.31
C MET A 44 13.42 1.04 4.06
N ARG A 45 12.65 0.86 5.13
CA ARG A 45 12.60 -0.39 5.88
C ARG A 45 11.34 -1.17 5.53
N VAL A 46 11.52 -2.42 5.11
CA VAL A 46 10.42 -3.35 4.82
C VAL A 46 9.62 -3.60 6.09
N VAL A 47 8.29 -3.54 5.95
CA VAL A 47 7.36 -3.86 7.03
C VAL A 47 7.26 -5.38 7.15
N ALA A 48 7.46 -5.89 8.36
CA ALA A 48 7.37 -7.32 8.64
C ALA A 48 6.03 -7.91 8.17
N ASP A 49 6.07 -9.15 7.69
CA ASP A 49 4.90 -9.92 7.25
C ASP A 49 4.10 -9.31 6.07
N THR A 50 4.67 -8.35 5.35
CA THR A 50 4.03 -7.73 4.16
C THR A 50 4.61 -8.19 2.83
N MET A 51 5.59 -9.09 2.85
CA MET A 51 6.25 -9.58 1.64
C MET A 51 5.30 -10.44 0.79
N SER A 52 5.35 -10.28 -0.53
CA SER A 52 4.53 -11.04 -1.46
C SER A 52 4.88 -12.53 -1.45
N PRO A 53 3.97 -13.41 -1.90
CA PRO A 53 4.27 -14.83 -2.08
C PRO A 53 5.53 -15.10 -2.94
N SER A 54 5.75 -14.30 -3.98
CA SER A 54 6.95 -14.39 -4.82
C SER A 54 8.22 -13.80 -4.20
N LYS A 55 8.06 -13.00 -3.13
CA LYS A 55 9.12 -12.22 -2.46
C LYS A 55 9.69 -11.06 -3.29
N ASP A 56 9.09 -10.76 -4.43
CA ASP A 56 9.54 -9.66 -5.29
C ASP A 56 9.05 -8.29 -4.81
N TYR A 57 8.01 -8.26 -3.98
CA TYR A 57 7.35 -7.03 -3.54
C TYR A 57 7.08 -7.05 -2.04
N ALA A 58 7.04 -5.87 -1.43
CA ALA A 58 6.69 -5.73 -0.03
C ALA A 58 6.16 -4.31 0.25
N PHE A 59 5.53 -4.13 1.41
CA PHE A 59 5.37 -2.79 1.96
C PHE A 59 6.63 -2.38 2.70
N ALA A 60 6.96 -1.10 2.64
CA ALA A 60 8.05 -0.49 3.39
C ALA A 60 7.62 0.86 3.94
N TRP A 61 8.42 1.40 4.86
CA TRP A 61 8.25 2.74 5.39
C TRP A 61 9.55 3.53 5.31
N ARG A 62 9.43 4.85 5.22
CA ARG A 62 10.56 5.79 5.24
C ARG A 62 10.19 7.12 5.87
N THR A 63 11.21 7.94 6.12
CA THR A 63 11.06 9.38 6.38
C THR A 63 11.94 10.17 5.41
N PRO A 64 11.65 11.45 5.15
CA PRO A 64 12.53 12.33 4.37
C PRO A 64 13.94 12.51 4.96
N GLN A 65 14.10 12.23 6.26
CA GLN A 65 15.36 12.35 7.00
C GLN A 65 16.18 11.05 6.96
N GLY A 66 15.64 9.96 6.41
CA GLY A 66 16.19 8.61 6.48
C GLY A 66 15.57 7.79 7.61
N LEU A 67 16.07 6.57 7.82
CA LEU A 67 15.57 5.73 8.91
C LEU A 67 16.10 6.24 10.25
N PRO A 68 15.23 6.49 11.25
CA PRO A 68 15.66 6.90 12.59
C PRO A 68 16.44 5.76 13.26
N SER A 69 17.30 6.15 14.21
CA SER A 69 18.01 5.22 15.10
C SER A 69 17.57 5.41 16.54
N GLY A 70 17.61 4.35 17.36
CA GLY A 70 17.27 4.43 18.77
C GLY A 70 15.76 4.55 19.05
N SER A 71 15.41 5.38 20.03
CA SER A 71 14.04 5.51 20.59
C SER A 71 13.28 6.74 20.12
N ASP A 72 13.76 7.42 19.08
CA ASP A 72 13.07 8.59 18.54
C ASP A 72 11.84 8.16 17.75
N SER A 73 10.72 8.85 17.98
CA SER A 73 9.51 8.64 17.17
C SER A 73 9.69 9.36 15.82
N PRO A 74 9.64 8.65 14.68
CA PRO A 74 9.78 9.27 13.38
C PRO A 74 8.61 10.22 13.08
N GLU A 75 8.90 11.29 12.34
CA GLU A 75 7.92 12.21 11.78
C GLU A 75 7.84 12.04 10.25
N ASN A 76 6.77 12.58 9.64
CA ASN A 76 6.61 12.63 8.18
C ASN A 76 6.73 11.26 7.49
N ILE A 77 6.07 10.27 8.07
CA ILE A 77 6.20 8.87 7.65
C ILE A 77 5.49 8.65 6.34
N GLU A 78 6.14 7.88 5.47
CA GLU A 78 5.55 7.45 4.22
C GLU A 78 5.58 5.92 4.15
N ASN A 79 4.41 5.31 4.01
CA ASN A 79 4.31 3.90 3.61
C ASN A 79 4.33 3.79 2.10
N VAL A 80 5.03 2.78 1.60
CA VAL A 80 5.27 2.58 0.17
C VAL A 80 5.16 1.11 -0.20
N LEU A 81 4.67 0.82 -1.40
CA LEU A 81 4.79 -0.48 -2.05
C LEU A 81 6.05 -0.46 -2.91
N ILE A 82 6.95 -1.42 -2.68
CA ILE A 82 8.26 -1.47 -3.33
C ILE A 82 8.49 -2.79 -4.06
N ARG A 83 9.43 -2.77 -4.99
CA ARG A 83 10.11 -3.97 -5.50
C ARG A 83 11.36 -4.24 -4.67
N VAL A 84 11.51 -5.47 -4.20
CA VAL A 84 12.57 -5.87 -3.25
C VAL A 84 13.95 -5.93 -3.93
N SER A 85 13.99 -6.38 -5.19
CA SER A 85 15.25 -6.63 -5.92
C SER A 85 16.09 -5.38 -6.17
N ASP A 86 15.48 -4.20 -6.21
CA ASP A 86 16.12 -2.94 -6.54
C ASP A 86 15.62 -1.78 -5.67
N GLY A 87 14.73 -2.00 -4.71
CA GLY A 87 14.18 -0.96 -3.85
C GLY A 87 13.27 0.04 -4.59
N ALA A 88 12.86 -0.23 -5.83
CA ALA A 88 12.04 0.70 -6.60
C ALA A 88 10.65 0.89 -5.96
N MET A 89 10.27 2.15 -5.73
CA MET A 89 8.93 2.50 -5.26
C MET A 89 7.92 2.39 -6.39
N LEU A 90 6.94 1.50 -6.23
CA LEU A 90 5.87 1.26 -7.21
C LEU A 90 4.64 2.13 -6.95
N ALA A 91 4.35 2.42 -5.68
CA ALA A 91 3.27 3.32 -5.27
C ALA A 91 3.43 3.81 -3.83
N LYS A 92 2.86 4.98 -3.55
CA LYS A 92 2.62 5.46 -2.18
C LYS A 92 1.38 4.79 -1.59
N LEU A 93 1.50 4.34 -0.35
CA LEU A 93 0.41 3.76 0.45
C LEU A 93 -0.33 4.86 1.23
N GLY A 94 -1.50 4.53 1.76
CA GLY A 94 -2.29 5.48 2.54
C GLY A 94 -1.98 5.49 4.05
N GLY A 95 -1.29 4.47 4.56
CA GLY A 95 -0.93 4.36 5.96
C GLY A 95 0.32 5.14 6.39
N GLU A 96 0.51 5.24 7.70
CA GLU A 96 1.64 5.89 8.37
C GLU A 96 2.34 4.96 9.38
N TYR A 97 2.29 3.64 9.13
CA TYR A 97 2.95 2.65 9.99
C TYR A 97 4.47 2.80 9.99
N TRP A 98 5.09 2.51 11.12
CA TRP A 98 6.54 2.41 11.24
C TRP A 98 6.91 1.46 12.36
N ALA A 99 8.11 0.89 12.25
CA ALA A 99 8.70 0.06 13.28
C ALA A 99 10.23 0.12 13.17
N THR A 100 10.86 0.53 14.27
CA THR A 100 12.28 0.36 14.54
C THR A 100 12.48 -0.90 15.39
N ASP A 101 13.73 -1.23 15.67
CA ASP A 101 14.07 -2.38 16.53
C ASP A 101 13.69 -2.15 18.00
N ALA A 102 13.46 -0.90 18.41
CA ALA A 102 13.10 -0.53 19.77
C ALA A 102 11.62 -0.17 19.94
N MET A 103 10.99 0.37 18.90
CA MET A 103 9.66 0.97 18.98
C MET A 103 8.86 0.75 17.71
N ARG A 104 7.53 0.86 17.81
CA ARG A 104 6.65 0.83 16.65
C ARG A 104 5.50 1.81 16.83
N ALA A 105 4.83 2.10 15.72
CA ALA A 105 3.61 2.89 15.70
C ALA A 105 2.60 2.36 16.73
N ASN A 106 2.24 3.22 17.68
CA ASN A 106 1.35 2.87 18.77
C ASN A 106 -0.11 2.75 18.27
N ARG A 107 -0.75 1.61 18.55
CA ARG A 107 -2.14 1.31 18.11
C ARG A 107 -2.34 1.51 16.60
N TYR A 108 -1.32 1.17 15.82
CA TYR A 108 -1.36 1.20 14.37
C TYR A 108 -1.04 -0.18 13.82
N GLU A 109 -1.81 -0.61 12.84
CA GLU A 109 -1.60 -1.86 12.12
C GLU A 109 -1.55 -1.57 10.62
N LEU A 110 -0.60 -2.19 9.94
CA LEU A 110 -0.54 -2.22 8.49
C LEU A 110 -0.42 -3.67 8.06
N ILE A 111 -1.40 -4.17 7.30
CA ILE A 111 -1.36 -5.54 6.76
C ILE A 111 -1.43 -5.51 5.23
N ALA A 112 -0.83 -6.54 4.63
CA ALA A 112 -0.88 -6.80 3.19
C ALA A 112 -1.64 -8.11 2.94
N ALA A 113 -2.73 -8.06 2.17
CA ALA A 113 -3.39 -9.27 1.67
C ALA A 113 -3.11 -9.43 0.17
N TRP A 114 -2.14 -10.29 -0.14
CA TRP A 114 -1.66 -10.55 -1.49
C TRP A 114 -2.58 -11.48 -2.27
N SER A 115 -2.67 -11.25 -3.59
CA SER A 115 -3.13 -12.30 -4.50
C SER A 115 -2.09 -13.42 -4.59
N PRO A 116 -2.48 -14.69 -4.79
CA PRO A 116 -1.55 -15.82 -4.84
C PRO A 116 -0.46 -15.69 -5.92
N ASP A 117 -0.74 -14.97 -7.01
CA ASP A 117 0.18 -14.72 -8.11
C ASP A 117 1.08 -13.49 -7.90
N SER A 118 1.03 -12.85 -6.71
CA SER A 118 1.78 -11.64 -6.35
C SER A 118 1.55 -10.43 -7.26
N ARG A 119 0.49 -10.46 -8.08
CA ARG A 119 0.18 -9.40 -9.06
C ARG A 119 -0.66 -8.28 -8.47
N SER A 120 -1.19 -8.46 -7.27
CA SER A 120 -2.05 -7.51 -6.60
C SER A 120 -1.99 -7.65 -5.08
N VAL A 121 -2.28 -6.56 -4.38
CA VAL A 121 -2.29 -6.53 -2.92
C VAL A 121 -3.36 -5.60 -2.41
N ILE A 122 -3.94 -5.97 -1.28
CA ILE A 122 -4.78 -5.09 -0.47
C ILE A 122 -3.94 -4.49 0.64
N GLU A 123 -3.96 -3.17 0.74
CA GLU A 123 -3.51 -2.43 1.91
C GLU A 123 -4.69 -2.29 2.88
N VAL A 124 -4.46 -2.65 4.15
CA VAL A 124 -5.30 -2.22 5.26
C VAL A 124 -4.42 -1.52 6.27
N ALA A 125 -4.59 -0.21 6.40
CA ALA A 125 -3.92 0.62 7.40
C ALA A 125 -4.95 1.06 8.44
N ASN A 126 -4.75 0.63 9.67
CA ASN A 126 -5.69 0.75 10.78
C ASN A 126 -5.05 1.57 11.88
N SER A 127 -5.53 2.80 12.12
CA SER A 127 -5.19 3.57 13.33
C SER A 127 -5.93 3.03 14.55
N ARG A 128 -5.92 3.77 15.65
CA ARG A 128 -6.58 3.35 16.89
C ARG A 128 -8.08 3.06 16.71
N TRP A 129 -8.77 3.80 15.82
CA TRP A 129 -10.23 3.76 15.75
C TRP A 129 -10.78 3.42 14.37
N GLU A 130 -10.05 3.66 13.30
CA GLU A 130 -10.59 3.49 11.95
C GLU A 130 -9.55 2.89 11.00
N SER A 131 -10.00 2.57 9.78
CA SER A 131 -9.09 2.24 8.67
C SER A 131 -8.72 3.51 7.93
N ASP A 132 -7.57 4.11 8.25
CA ASP A 132 -7.05 5.29 7.57
C ASP A 132 -6.89 5.04 6.06
N SER A 133 -6.43 3.84 5.70
CA SER A 133 -6.38 3.37 4.31
C SER A 133 -7.00 1.98 4.19
N PHE A 134 -7.80 1.81 3.14
CA PHE A 134 -8.21 0.50 2.64
C PHE A 134 -8.21 0.57 1.12
N ALA A 135 -7.20 -0.03 0.50
CA ALA A 135 -6.93 0.17 -0.91
C ALA A 135 -6.44 -1.10 -1.60
N TYR A 136 -6.70 -1.19 -2.90
CA TYR A 136 -6.20 -2.25 -3.77
C TYR A 136 -5.13 -1.67 -4.69
N TYR A 137 -4.08 -2.45 -4.91
CA TYR A 137 -2.97 -2.11 -5.80
C TYR A 137 -2.78 -3.22 -6.84
N ARG A 138 -2.72 -2.84 -8.12
CA ARG A 138 -2.40 -3.74 -9.25
C ARG A 138 -1.00 -3.42 -9.76
N ILE A 139 -0.09 -4.39 -9.68
CA ILE A 139 1.32 -4.20 -10.08
C ILE A 139 1.50 -4.49 -11.57
N ASP A 140 2.10 -3.57 -12.32
CA ASP A 140 2.37 -3.70 -13.76
C ASP A 140 3.88 -3.70 -14.09
N GLY A 141 4.68 -4.19 -13.14
CA GLY A 141 6.12 -4.19 -13.25
C GLY A 141 6.68 -2.93 -12.60
N ALA A 142 6.68 -1.81 -13.33
CA ALA A 142 7.33 -0.57 -12.88
C ALA A 142 6.45 0.29 -11.96
N THR A 143 5.13 0.15 -12.03
CA THR A 143 4.20 0.94 -11.21
C THR A 143 3.12 0.06 -10.59
N ALA A 144 2.29 0.68 -9.74
CA ALA A 144 1.07 0.04 -9.28
C ALA A 144 -0.14 0.98 -9.40
N ALA A 145 -1.19 0.53 -10.10
CA ALA A 145 -2.45 1.24 -10.18
C ALA A 145 -3.25 1.05 -8.89
N LYS A 146 -3.69 2.16 -8.28
CA LYS A 146 -4.44 2.19 -7.01
C LYS A 146 -5.96 2.24 -7.26
N LEU A 147 -6.72 1.56 -6.40
CA LEU A 147 -8.15 1.73 -6.22
C LEU A 147 -8.47 1.93 -4.74
N ASP A 148 -9.17 3.01 -4.41
CA ASP A 148 -9.65 3.27 -3.05
C ASP A 148 -10.87 2.39 -2.74
N LEU A 149 -10.67 1.39 -1.89
CA LEU A 149 -11.74 0.47 -1.49
C LEU A 149 -12.56 1.04 -0.33
N ARG A 150 -11.99 1.90 0.53
CA ARG A 150 -12.72 2.58 1.59
C ARG A 150 -13.84 3.43 1.00
N ALA A 151 -13.50 4.30 0.05
CA ALA A 151 -14.45 5.19 -0.63
C ALA A 151 -15.59 4.41 -1.33
N LEU A 152 -15.30 3.20 -1.81
CA LEU A 152 -16.31 2.32 -2.41
C LEU A 152 -17.19 1.62 -1.38
N VAL A 153 -16.60 1.07 -0.33
CA VAL A 153 -17.26 0.11 0.58
C VAL A 153 -17.98 0.82 1.73
N GLU A 154 -17.36 1.82 2.33
CA GLU A 154 -17.89 2.49 3.53
C GLU A 154 -19.32 3.03 3.30
N PRO A 155 -19.63 3.73 2.19
CA PRO A 155 -21.00 4.20 1.93
C PRO A 155 -22.01 3.06 1.79
N VAL A 156 -21.62 1.93 1.18
CA VAL A 156 -22.48 0.77 0.97
C VAL A 156 -22.82 0.08 2.30
N ILE A 157 -21.87 0.01 3.22
CA ILE A 157 -22.12 -0.52 4.56
C ILE A 157 -22.92 0.47 5.40
N ALA A 158 -22.58 1.76 5.37
CA ALA A 158 -23.29 2.79 6.12
C ALA A 158 -24.78 2.86 5.73
N ALA A 159 -25.11 2.64 4.45
CA ALA A 159 -26.49 2.56 3.98
C ALA A 159 -27.32 1.44 4.65
N ARG A 160 -26.68 0.42 5.24
CA ARG A 160 -27.34 -0.66 6.01
C ARG A 160 -27.81 -0.22 7.39
N LEU A 161 -27.31 0.89 7.90
CA LEU A 161 -27.76 1.45 9.18
C LEU A 161 -29.06 2.25 8.99
N PRO A 162 -29.90 2.34 10.04
CA PRO A 162 -31.03 3.28 10.07
C PRO A 162 -30.55 4.69 9.73
N PRO A 163 -31.31 5.52 8.96
CA PRO A 163 -30.87 6.84 8.50
C PRO A 163 -30.28 7.73 9.60
N ARG A 164 -30.90 7.74 10.79
CA ARG A 164 -30.44 8.50 11.97
C ARG A 164 -29.06 8.08 12.51
N ASN A 165 -28.61 6.87 12.21
CA ASN A 165 -27.36 6.29 12.73
C ASN A 165 -26.26 6.21 11.67
N ARG A 166 -26.44 6.79 10.47
CA ARG A 166 -25.45 6.67 9.39
C ARG A 166 -24.21 7.55 9.57
N LYS A 167 -24.30 8.60 10.39
CA LYS A 167 -23.20 9.54 10.65
C LYS A 167 -22.53 9.25 12.00
N GLY A 168 -21.27 9.65 12.14
CA GLY A 168 -20.52 9.56 13.41
C GLY A 168 -19.99 8.17 13.76
N ASN A 169 -20.10 7.18 12.86
CA ASN A 169 -19.43 5.89 13.02
C ASN A 169 -18.04 5.94 12.40
N ALA A 170 -17.10 5.24 13.02
CA ALA A 170 -15.84 4.87 12.39
C ALA A 170 -16.03 3.63 11.53
N PHE A 171 -15.46 3.63 10.32
CA PHE A 171 -15.30 2.45 9.50
C PHE A 171 -13.96 1.79 9.80
N ARG A 172 -13.98 0.49 10.07
CA ARG A 172 -12.76 -0.29 10.29
C ARG A 172 -12.87 -1.67 9.65
N VAL A 173 -11.86 -2.07 8.88
CA VAL A 173 -11.64 -3.46 8.47
C VAL A 173 -11.10 -4.24 9.67
N ARG A 174 -11.74 -5.36 9.99
CA ARG A 174 -11.37 -6.28 11.07
C ARG A 174 -10.17 -7.12 10.62
N THR A 175 -8.96 -6.71 11.02
CA THR A 175 -7.68 -7.37 10.73
C THR A 175 -7.42 -8.59 11.59
N ASP A 176 -8.17 -8.75 12.69
CA ASP A 176 -8.27 -9.95 13.50
C ASP A 176 -9.07 -11.07 12.82
N GLN A 177 -9.76 -10.76 11.71
CA GLN A 177 -10.40 -11.73 10.83
C GLN A 177 -9.71 -11.77 9.46
N PRO A 178 -9.82 -12.89 8.71
CA PRO A 178 -9.13 -13.01 7.42
C PRO A 178 -9.55 -11.92 6.41
N VAL A 179 -8.54 -11.26 5.85
CA VAL A 179 -8.64 -10.45 4.63
C VAL A 179 -7.99 -11.25 3.51
N THR A 180 -8.77 -11.71 2.54
CA THR A 180 -8.28 -12.61 1.48
C THR A 180 -8.56 -12.03 0.10
N LEU A 181 -7.55 -12.05 -0.77
CA LEU A 181 -7.66 -11.72 -2.19
C LEU A 181 -7.30 -12.97 -3.00
N ASP A 182 -8.21 -13.44 -3.85
CA ASP A 182 -7.88 -14.54 -4.76
C ASP A 182 -7.35 -14.04 -6.12
N ALA A 183 -6.79 -14.96 -6.92
CA ALA A 183 -6.21 -14.65 -8.23
C ALA A 183 -7.24 -14.14 -9.25
N ARG A 184 -8.55 -14.24 -8.97
CA ARG A 184 -9.63 -13.72 -9.81
C ARG A 184 -10.08 -12.32 -9.37
N GLY A 185 -9.39 -11.70 -8.42
CA GLY A 185 -9.72 -10.39 -7.90
C GLY A 185 -10.90 -10.40 -6.93
N ARG A 186 -11.23 -11.55 -6.33
CA ARG A 186 -12.29 -11.62 -5.33
C ARG A 186 -11.72 -11.36 -3.95
N LEU A 187 -12.12 -10.24 -3.37
CA LEU A 187 -11.75 -9.80 -2.04
C LEU A 187 -12.84 -10.15 -1.03
N ARG A 188 -12.46 -10.81 0.06
CA ARG A 188 -13.32 -11.09 1.23
C ARG A 188 -12.67 -10.55 2.48
N PHE A 189 -13.49 -9.90 3.31
CA PHE A 189 -13.07 -9.34 4.59
C PHE A 189 -14.29 -9.09 5.46
N THR A 190 -14.04 -8.83 6.74
CA THR A 190 -15.04 -8.31 7.67
C THR A 190 -14.74 -6.83 7.93
N ALA A 191 -15.79 -6.01 7.93
CA ALA A 191 -15.71 -4.61 8.31
C ALA A 191 -16.75 -4.29 9.37
N MET A 192 -16.45 -3.31 10.22
CA MET A 192 -17.36 -2.83 11.25
C MET A 192 -17.61 -1.33 11.15
N LEU A 193 -18.84 -0.96 11.50
CA LEU A 193 -19.24 0.41 11.79
C LEU A 193 -19.57 0.53 13.27
N TYR A 194 -18.89 1.41 13.97
CA TYR A 194 -19.05 1.56 15.41
C TYR A 194 -18.76 2.99 15.85
N VAL A 195 -19.28 3.36 17.02
CA VAL A 195 -18.89 4.61 17.67
C VAL A 195 -17.63 4.35 18.48
N PRO A 196 -16.52 5.09 18.28
CA PRO A 196 -15.31 4.89 19.07
C PRO A 196 -15.61 4.90 20.57
N LYS A 197 -15.04 3.94 21.31
CA LYS A 197 -15.26 3.68 22.74
C LYS A 197 -16.65 3.14 23.12
N SER A 198 -17.57 2.89 22.18
CA SER A 198 -18.81 2.19 22.48
C SER A 198 -18.60 0.68 22.58
N GLU A 199 -19.43 0.00 23.37
CA GLU A 199 -19.39 -1.46 23.54
C GLU A 199 -19.96 -2.24 22.35
N THR A 200 -20.65 -1.57 21.43
CA THR A 200 -21.37 -2.23 20.34
C THR A 200 -20.82 -1.83 18.98
N SER A 201 -20.66 -2.81 18.09
CA SER A 201 -20.31 -2.60 16.69
C SER A 201 -21.34 -3.22 15.75
N ASN A 202 -21.36 -2.71 14.52
CA ASN A 202 -22.14 -3.26 13.43
C ASN A 202 -21.19 -3.93 12.45
N ASP A 203 -21.04 -5.25 12.58
CA ASP A 203 -20.08 -6.02 11.79
C ASP A 203 -20.73 -6.60 10.53
N TYR A 204 -19.96 -6.63 9.44
CA TYR A 204 -20.41 -7.07 8.14
C TYR A 204 -19.35 -7.89 7.43
N LYS A 205 -19.74 -9.06 6.93
CA LYS A 205 -18.96 -9.83 5.96
C LYS A 205 -19.18 -9.22 4.58
N VAL A 206 -18.10 -8.83 3.92
CA VAL A 206 -18.11 -8.12 2.65
C VAL A 206 -17.41 -8.95 1.59
N LEU A 207 -18.02 -8.98 0.40
CA LEU A 207 -17.45 -9.56 -0.81
C LEU A 207 -17.36 -8.47 -1.87
N VAL A 208 -16.17 -8.28 -2.41
CA VAL A 208 -15.90 -7.34 -3.51
C VAL A 208 -15.28 -8.11 -4.67
N ASN A 209 -15.77 -7.88 -5.88
CA ASN A 209 -15.07 -8.33 -7.08
C ASN A 209 -14.32 -7.14 -7.66
N ILE A 210 -13.02 -7.34 -7.90
CA ILE A 210 -12.12 -6.36 -8.49
C ILE A 210 -11.73 -6.88 -9.87
N ARG A 211 -11.80 -6.01 -10.88
CA ARG A 211 -11.40 -6.31 -12.25
C ARG A 211 -10.44 -5.24 -12.73
N THR A 212 -9.59 -5.58 -13.69
CA THR A 212 -8.73 -4.61 -14.35
C THR A 212 -9.12 -4.55 -15.83
N SER A 213 -9.37 -3.35 -16.34
CA SER A 213 -9.59 -3.09 -17.76
C SER A 213 -8.72 -1.93 -18.20
N GLY A 214 -7.92 -2.13 -19.26
CA GLY A 214 -6.99 -1.11 -19.74
C GLY A 214 -6.00 -0.62 -18.67
N GLY A 215 -5.53 -1.52 -17.79
CA GLY A 215 -4.63 -1.18 -16.68
C GLY A 215 -5.30 -0.50 -15.48
N LYS A 216 -6.58 -0.10 -15.59
CA LYS A 216 -7.32 0.56 -14.51
C LYS A 216 -8.14 -0.44 -13.70
N PRO A 217 -7.92 -0.54 -12.38
CA PRO A 217 -8.75 -1.37 -11.53
C PRO A 217 -10.12 -0.71 -11.30
N THR A 218 -11.16 -1.54 -11.33
CA THR A 218 -12.52 -1.19 -10.92
C THR A 218 -13.05 -2.27 -10.00
N ALA A 219 -13.97 -1.93 -9.11
CA ALA A 219 -14.53 -2.88 -8.18
C ALA A 219 -16.04 -2.72 -8.02
N GLN A 220 -16.67 -3.83 -7.63
CA GLN A 220 -18.08 -3.90 -7.34
C GLN A 220 -18.28 -4.63 -6.02
N VAL A 221 -19.01 -4.01 -5.09
CA VAL A 221 -19.48 -4.69 -3.88
C VAL A 221 -20.55 -5.70 -4.29
N VAL A 222 -20.26 -6.99 -4.13
CA VAL A 222 -21.13 -8.10 -4.54
C VAL A 222 -22.10 -8.46 -3.43
N SER A 223 -21.61 -8.49 -2.19
CA SER A 223 -22.47 -8.79 -1.04
C SER A 223 -21.97 -8.09 0.22
N VAL A 224 -22.93 -7.65 1.03
CA VAL A 224 -22.72 -7.17 2.40
C VAL A 224 -23.73 -7.90 3.27
N ARG A 225 -23.25 -8.67 4.26
CA ARG A 225 -24.09 -9.46 5.16
C ARG A 225 -23.75 -9.12 6.59
N ARG A 226 -24.77 -8.84 7.41
CA ARG A 226 -24.58 -8.61 8.85
C ARG A 226 -23.93 -9.84 9.49
N ALA A 227 -22.88 -9.62 10.26
CA ALA A 227 -22.29 -10.61 11.13
C ALA A 227 -22.77 -10.36 12.57
N LYS A 228 -22.86 -11.43 13.37
CA LYS A 228 -22.94 -11.27 14.82
C LYS A 228 -21.55 -10.80 15.28
N ALA A 229 -21.52 -9.89 16.25
CA ALA A 229 -20.30 -9.64 16.99
C ALA A 229 -20.03 -10.93 17.78
N ASP A 230 -18.83 -11.48 17.60
CA ASP A 230 -18.32 -12.58 18.43
C ASP A 230 -17.92 -12.04 19.80
#